data_AF-A0A7R7T6E0-F1
#
_entry.id   AF-A0A7R7T6E0-F1
#
_cell.length_a   1.000
_cell.length_b   1.000
_cell.length_c   1.000
_cell.angle_alpha   90.00
_cell.angle_beta   90.00
_cell.angle_gamma   90.00
#
_symmetry.space_group_name_H-M   'P 1'
#
loop_
_entity.id
_entity.type
_entity.pdbx_description
1 polymer ?
#
loop_
_entity_poly.entity_id
_entity_poly.type
_entity_poly.pdbx_seq_one_letter_code
_entity_poly.pdbx_strand_id
1 'polypeptide(L)'
;MATTGMATSFKMELLSGGHCFLATQSNVACTGANGAFTLTGLASTANLVVGMAASGTNVAAGAVVASIDSASQVTLSKAHTGAVTAATFAADIFKMLLVKGTPARTFDFTQTNIGTPGTGTPTTSNVGTDETSGTGYTSGGVTLANVNPSNPSGAVAITTFAANPTWTGASFSASAAIIYNTSVRLGGASPQSGRVVSVHDFGGVQTVASGTLTVVLPTADASNAILRLS
;
A
#
# COMPACT_ATOMS: atom_id res chain seq x y z
N MET A 1 24.54 3.14 -5.03
CA MET A 1 24.23 2.16 -6.09
C MET A 1 22.77 2.33 -6.45
N ALA A 2 22.48 2.53 -7.74
CA ALA A 2 21.12 2.51 -8.26
C ALA A 2 20.89 1.13 -8.89
N THR A 3 19.78 0.47 -8.53
CA THR A 3 19.35 -0.77 -9.16
C THR A 3 17.92 -0.61 -9.66
N THR A 4 17.58 -1.30 -10.74
CA THR A 4 16.21 -1.26 -11.30
C THR A 4 15.47 -2.49 -10.82
N GLY A 5 14.35 -2.28 -10.13
CA GLY A 5 13.41 -3.36 -9.83
C GLY A 5 12.45 -3.51 -10.98
N MET A 6 12.50 -4.66 -11.67
CA MET A 6 11.48 -4.99 -12.67
C MET A 6 10.35 -5.73 -11.97
N ALA A 7 9.12 -5.21 -12.08
CA ALA A 7 7.95 -5.89 -11.56
C ALA A 7 7.78 -7.23 -12.30
N THR A 8 7.88 -8.34 -11.57
CA THR A 8 7.69 -9.69 -12.11
C THR A 8 6.29 -10.23 -11.85
N SER A 9 5.52 -9.56 -10.98
CA SER A 9 4.10 -9.86 -10.76
C SER A 9 3.34 -8.66 -10.20
N PHE A 10 2.05 -8.58 -10.52
CA PHE A 10 1.05 -7.76 -9.82
C PHE A 10 -0.10 -8.66 -9.38
N LYS A 11 -0.57 -8.51 -8.14
CA LYS A 11 -1.67 -9.33 -7.63
C LYS A 11 -3.01 -8.86 -8.17
N MET A 12 -3.89 -9.82 -8.51
CA MET A 12 -5.26 -9.54 -8.96
C MET A 12 -6.09 -8.75 -7.93
N GLU A 13 -5.75 -8.84 -6.63
CA GLU A 13 -6.39 -8.02 -5.58
C GLU A 13 -6.22 -6.51 -5.80
N LEU A 14 -5.24 -6.09 -6.62
CA LEU A 14 -5.10 -4.72 -7.08
C LEU A 14 -6.32 -4.23 -7.88
N LEU A 15 -6.93 -5.12 -8.65
CA LEU A 15 -8.10 -4.84 -9.48
C LEU A 15 -9.42 -5.06 -8.74
N SER A 16 -9.40 -5.70 -7.56
CA SER A 16 -10.59 -5.94 -6.76
C SER A 16 -10.95 -4.78 -5.82
N GLY A 17 -10.34 -3.60 -5.99
CA GLY A 17 -10.60 -2.43 -5.14
C GLY A 17 -10.14 -2.58 -3.69
N GLY A 18 -9.35 -3.62 -3.38
CA GLY A 18 -8.85 -3.91 -2.04
C GLY A 18 -7.76 -2.94 -1.54
N HIS A 19 -7.44 -1.92 -2.34
CA HIS A 19 -6.35 -0.99 -2.12
C HIS A 19 -6.78 0.47 -2.32
N CYS A 20 -6.33 1.40 -1.46
CA CYS A 20 -6.55 2.84 -1.60
C CYS A 20 -5.23 3.53 -1.88
N PHE A 21 -5.07 3.99 -3.13
CA PHE A 21 -3.91 4.74 -3.58
C PHE A 21 -4.05 6.26 -3.42
N LEU A 22 -5.23 6.74 -2.99
CA LEU A 22 -5.42 8.17 -2.70
C LEU A 22 -4.73 8.55 -1.39
N ALA A 23 -4.61 9.85 -1.13
CA ALA A 23 -4.09 10.38 0.12
C ALA A 23 -5.16 10.38 1.24
N THR A 24 -4.71 10.23 2.49
CA THR A 24 -5.57 10.30 3.68
C THR A 24 -6.21 11.69 3.78
N GLN A 25 -7.52 11.72 4.00
CA GLN A 25 -8.26 12.93 4.34
C GLN A 25 -8.47 12.97 5.86
N SER A 26 -7.68 13.78 6.56
CA SER A 26 -7.71 13.88 8.02
C SER A 26 -8.67 14.96 8.50
N ASN A 27 -9.35 14.71 9.63
CA ASN A 27 -10.22 15.68 10.31
C ASN A 27 -11.23 16.37 9.38
N VAL A 28 -11.85 15.61 8.47
CA VAL A 28 -12.89 16.11 7.57
C VAL A 28 -14.12 16.45 8.40
N ALA A 29 -14.51 17.71 8.41
CA ALA A 29 -15.75 18.15 9.06
C ALA A 29 -16.96 17.48 8.40
N CYS A 30 -17.84 16.92 9.22
CA CYS A 30 -19.05 16.23 8.78
C CYS A 30 -20.03 16.10 9.95
N THR A 31 -21.27 15.73 9.68
CA THR A 31 -22.28 15.45 10.71
C THR A 31 -22.80 14.02 10.57
N GLY A 32 -22.79 13.27 11.66
CA GLY A 32 -23.41 11.94 11.77
C GLY A 32 -24.20 11.82 13.07
N ALA A 33 -25.45 11.37 12.99
CA ALA A 33 -26.26 11.11 14.17
C ALA A 33 -25.91 9.74 14.78
N ASN A 34 -26.12 9.57 16.09
CA ASN A 34 -25.97 8.27 16.74
C ASN A 34 -26.87 7.21 16.06
N GLY A 35 -26.33 6.03 15.76
CA GLY A 35 -27.04 4.96 15.07
C GLY A 35 -27.24 5.17 13.56
N ALA A 36 -26.86 6.32 13.01
CA ALA A 36 -26.89 6.54 11.57
C ALA A 36 -25.67 5.92 10.88
N PHE A 37 -25.78 5.63 9.58
CA PHE A 37 -24.66 5.17 8.75
C PHE A 37 -24.06 6.32 7.93
N THR A 38 -24.84 7.38 7.70
CA THR A 38 -24.47 8.49 6.84
C THR A 38 -23.62 9.53 7.57
N LEU A 39 -22.61 10.05 6.88
CA LEU A 39 -21.96 11.32 7.21
C LEU A 39 -22.41 12.35 6.18
N THR A 40 -22.94 13.47 6.64
CA THR A 40 -23.45 14.56 5.80
C THR A 40 -22.66 15.86 6.05
N GLY A 41 -22.90 16.88 5.24
CA GLY A 41 -22.26 18.18 5.42
C GLY A 41 -20.75 18.17 5.16
N LEU A 42 -20.24 17.18 4.43
CA LEU A 42 -18.86 17.21 3.97
C LEU A 42 -18.70 18.39 2.99
N ALA A 43 -17.60 19.12 3.11
CA ALA A 43 -17.30 20.21 2.17
C ALA A 43 -17.06 19.69 0.73
N SER A 44 -16.56 18.47 0.60
CA SER A 44 -16.37 17.77 -0.67
C SER A 44 -16.23 16.26 -0.42
N THR A 45 -16.62 15.46 -1.41
CA THR A 45 -16.27 14.02 -1.51
C THR A 45 -15.17 13.77 -2.52
N ALA A 46 -14.53 14.83 -3.05
CA ALA A 46 -13.34 14.70 -3.88
C ALA A 46 -12.23 13.97 -3.11
N ASN A 47 -11.55 13.04 -3.78
CA ASN A 47 -10.53 12.16 -3.20
C ASN A 47 -11.04 11.17 -2.14
N LEU A 48 -12.36 11.01 -1.94
CA LEU A 48 -12.92 9.86 -1.24
C LEU A 48 -13.22 8.75 -2.25
N VAL A 49 -13.08 7.51 -1.81
CA VAL A 49 -13.48 6.33 -2.58
C VAL A 49 -14.15 5.31 -1.69
N VAL A 50 -15.03 4.51 -2.29
CA VAL A 50 -15.60 3.34 -1.65
C VAL A 50 -14.47 2.42 -1.14
N GLY A 51 -14.64 1.92 0.07
CA GLY A 51 -13.68 1.07 0.76
C GLY A 51 -12.60 1.80 1.54
N MET A 52 -12.51 3.13 1.50
CA MET A 52 -11.62 3.88 2.42
C MET A 52 -12.00 3.60 3.88
N ALA A 53 -11.01 3.37 4.73
CA ALA A 53 -11.25 3.20 6.16
C ALA A 53 -11.66 4.53 6.78
N ALA A 54 -12.76 4.52 7.53
CA ALA A 54 -13.26 5.68 8.26
C ALA A 54 -12.98 5.51 9.76
N SER A 55 -12.44 6.56 10.38
CA SER A 55 -12.18 6.60 11.82
C SER A 55 -12.45 7.99 12.39
N GLY A 56 -12.57 8.09 13.71
CA GLY A 56 -12.88 9.33 14.41
C GLY A 56 -13.68 9.06 15.67
N THR A 57 -13.93 10.10 16.45
CA THR A 57 -14.80 9.99 17.62
C THR A 57 -16.19 9.56 17.18
N ASN A 58 -16.69 8.48 17.79
CA ASN A 58 -18.00 7.87 17.51
C ASN A 58 -18.19 7.26 16.11
N VAL A 59 -17.15 7.25 15.27
CA VAL A 59 -17.14 6.42 14.06
C VAL A 59 -16.86 4.97 14.49
N ALA A 60 -17.72 4.03 14.12
CA ALA A 60 -17.56 2.64 14.54
C ALA A 60 -16.22 2.04 14.10
N ALA A 61 -15.61 1.24 14.98
CA ALA A 61 -14.32 0.62 14.71
C ALA A 61 -14.39 -0.27 13.45
N GLY A 62 -13.47 -0.03 12.52
CA GLY A 62 -13.47 -0.70 11.22
C GLY A 62 -14.67 -0.31 10.34
N ALA A 63 -15.22 0.90 10.47
CA ALA A 63 -16.10 1.42 9.43
C ALA A 63 -15.29 1.69 8.16
N VAL A 64 -15.90 1.47 7.00
CA VAL A 64 -15.37 1.89 5.69
C VAL A 64 -16.44 2.68 4.95
N VAL A 65 -16.03 3.51 3.98
CA VAL A 65 -16.97 4.14 3.04
C VAL A 65 -17.65 3.05 2.22
N ALA A 66 -18.96 2.90 2.39
CA ALA A 66 -19.77 1.95 1.63
C ALA A 66 -20.25 2.55 0.30
N SER A 67 -20.60 3.84 0.29
CA SER A 67 -20.99 4.59 -0.91
C SER A 67 -20.66 6.07 -0.79
N ILE A 68 -20.50 6.71 -1.95
CA ILE A 68 -20.44 8.17 -2.08
C ILE A 68 -21.79 8.59 -2.67
N ASP A 69 -22.61 9.22 -1.85
CA ASP A 69 -24.02 9.45 -2.17
C ASP A 69 -24.22 10.80 -2.88
N SER A 70 -23.34 11.76 -2.60
CA SER A 70 -23.31 13.07 -3.28
C SER A 70 -21.97 13.79 -3.08
N ALA A 71 -21.87 15.04 -3.54
CA ALA A 71 -20.71 15.90 -3.31
C ALA A 71 -20.44 16.21 -1.82
N SER A 72 -21.41 15.97 -0.93
CA SER A 72 -21.35 16.34 0.49
C SER A 72 -21.82 15.24 1.44
N GLN A 73 -21.99 14.01 0.94
CA GLN A 73 -22.50 12.88 1.74
C GLN A 73 -21.84 11.56 1.34
N VAL A 74 -21.54 10.76 2.36
CA VAL A 74 -21.12 9.36 2.23
C VAL A 74 -21.89 8.49 3.21
N THR A 75 -22.04 7.21 2.88
CA THR A 75 -22.56 6.18 3.79
C THR A 75 -21.42 5.28 4.24
N LEU A 76 -21.33 5.00 5.53
CA LEU A 76 -20.36 4.05 6.10
C LEU A 76 -20.95 2.64 6.20
N SER A 77 -20.08 1.64 6.29
CA SER A 77 -20.46 0.23 6.43
C SER A 77 -20.98 -0.17 7.81
N LYS A 78 -20.87 0.73 8.80
CA LYS A 78 -21.28 0.51 10.19
C LYS A 78 -21.94 1.76 10.73
N ALA A 79 -22.94 1.57 11.58
CA ALA A 79 -23.61 2.68 12.26
C ALA A 79 -22.67 3.38 13.25
N HIS A 80 -22.78 4.71 13.36
CA HIS A 80 -22.03 5.51 14.33
C HIS A 80 -22.42 5.12 15.76
N THR A 81 -21.46 5.14 16.68
CA THR A 81 -21.66 4.81 18.09
C THR A 81 -22.06 6.02 18.94
N GLY A 82 -22.29 7.17 18.31
CA GLY A 82 -22.58 8.46 18.92
C GLY A 82 -22.61 9.56 17.85
N ALA A 83 -22.70 10.82 18.26
CA ALA A 83 -22.64 11.94 17.32
C ALA A 83 -21.22 12.11 16.75
N VAL A 84 -21.12 12.21 15.42
CA VAL A 84 -19.86 12.45 14.70
C VAL A 84 -19.84 13.88 14.19
N THR A 85 -18.75 14.61 14.47
CA THR A 85 -18.53 15.99 14.01
C THR A 85 -17.32 16.14 13.07
N ALA A 86 -16.46 15.12 13.03
CA ALA A 86 -15.38 14.99 12.07
C ALA A 86 -15.00 13.51 11.90
N ALA A 87 -14.51 13.16 10.72
CA ALA A 87 -14.00 11.83 10.41
C ALA A 87 -12.66 11.92 9.67
N THR A 88 -11.85 10.88 9.80
CA THR A 88 -10.65 10.66 9.00
C THR A 88 -10.92 9.51 8.03
N PHE A 89 -10.65 9.74 6.75
CA PHE A 89 -10.70 8.73 5.70
C PHE A 89 -9.27 8.34 5.32
N ALA A 90 -8.82 7.19 5.82
CA ALA A 90 -7.45 6.77 5.70
C ALA A 90 -7.16 6.13 4.34
N ALA A 91 -6.06 6.58 3.74
CA ALA A 91 -5.39 5.88 2.66
C ALA A 91 -4.79 4.56 3.13
N ASP A 92 -4.42 3.72 2.17
CA ASP A 92 -3.56 2.60 2.52
C ASP A 92 -2.10 3.02 2.64
N ILE A 93 -1.38 2.36 3.52
CA ILE A 93 0.05 2.51 3.65
C ILE A 93 0.71 1.36 2.89
N PHE A 94 1.55 1.70 1.93
CA PHE A 94 2.36 0.73 1.20
C PHE A 94 3.80 0.82 1.64
N LYS A 95 4.47 -0.32 1.66
CA LYS A 95 5.89 -0.42 1.99
C LYS A 95 6.60 -1.27 0.97
N MET A 96 7.89 -1.03 0.82
CA MET A 96 8.80 -1.90 0.09
C MET A 96 9.80 -2.52 1.06
N LEU A 97 9.81 -3.85 1.14
CA LEU A 97 10.86 -4.61 1.80
C LEU A 97 11.82 -5.20 0.76
N LEU A 98 13.04 -5.51 1.20
CA LEU A 98 14.06 -6.19 0.41
C LEU A 98 14.18 -7.66 0.82
N VAL A 99 14.47 -8.51 -0.14
CA VAL A 99 14.75 -9.93 0.03
C VAL A 99 16.25 -10.14 -0.01
N LYS A 100 16.79 -10.92 0.94
CA LYS A 100 18.23 -11.19 1.04
C LYS A 100 18.78 -11.81 -0.25
N GLY A 101 20.06 -11.56 -0.54
CA GLY A 101 20.70 -12.03 -1.78
C GLY A 101 20.60 -13.54 -2.03
N THR A 102 20.56 -14.35 -0.97
CA THR A 102 20.40 -15.81 -1.03
C THR A 102 19.20 -16.25 -0.20
N PRO A 103 17.96 -16.06 -0.70
CA PRO A 103 16.77 -16.43 0.04
C PRO A 103 16.60 -17.96 0.11
N ALA A 104 15.97 -18.45 1.17
CA ALA A 104 15.67 -19.87 1.32
C ALA A 104 14.57 -20.33 0.35
N ARG A 105 13.70 -19.40 -0.09
CA ARG A 105 12.75 -19.63 -1.19
C ARG A 105 12.84 -18.53 -2.24
N THR A 106 12.53 -18.89 -3.48
CA THR A 106 12.22 -17.93 -4.54
C THR A 106 10.95 -17.12 -4.23
N PHE A 107 11.02 -15.81 -4.46
CA PHE A 107 9.87 -14.92 -4.37
C PHE A 107 9.31 -14.68 -5.76
N ASP A 108 8.03 -14.98 -5.94
CA ASP A 108 7.36 -14.89 -7.22
C ASP A 108 5.87 -14.53 -7.03
N PHE A 109 5.08 -14.75 -8.07
CA PHE A 109 3.64 -14.51 -8.06
C PHE A 109 2.86 -15.39 -7.07
N THR A 110 3.48 -16.32 -6.35
CA THR A 110 2.81 -17.14 -5.32
C THR A 110 2.89 -16.53 -3.92
N GLN A 111 3.75 -15.53 -3.67
CA GLN A 111 3.81 -14.85 -2.36
C GLN A 111 2.55 -13.99 -2.15
N THR A 112 1.69 -14.34 -1.20
CA THR A 112 0.39 -13.68 -0.96
C THR A 112 0.44 -12.67 0.18
N ASN A 113 1.24 -12.93 1.21
CA ASN A 113 1.35 -12.06 2.39
C ASN A 113 2.80 -11.98 2.87
N ILE A 114 3.19 -10.87 3.50
CA ILE A 114 4.53 -10.71 4.08
C ILE A 114 4.67 -11.31 5.48
N GLY A 115 3.57 -11.63 6.18
CA GLY A 115 3.59 -12.19 7.53
C GLY A 115 4.28 -11.28 8.55
N THR A 116 5.30 -11.80 9.22
CA THR A 116 6.14 -11.05 10.18
C THR A 116 7.57 -10.96 9.62
N PRO A 117 7.91 -9.88 8.90
CA PRO A 117 9.21 -9.74 8.27
C PRO A 117 10.36 -9.89 9.28
N GLY A 118 11.45 -10.51 8.85
CA GLY A 118 12.65 -10.75 9.66
C GLY A 118 12.55 -11.92 10.66
N THR A 119 11.38 -12.54 10.84
CA THR A 119 11.19 -13.61 11.85
C THR A 119 10.38 -14.80 11.34
N GLY A 120 10.71 -15.99 11.84
CA GLY A 120 10.02 -17.23 11.49
C GLY A 120 10.38 -17.79 10.10
N THR A 121 9.83 -18.96 9.80
CA THR A 121 10.13 -19.69 8.57
C THR A 121 9.50 -18.99 7.36
N PRO A 122 10.24 -18.78 6.26
CA PRO A 122 9.67 -18.26 5.02
C PRO A 122 8.58 -19.19 4.49
N THR A 123 7.39 -18.67 4.18
CA THR A 123 6.26 -19.35 3.49
C THR A 123 5.61 -18.42 2.47
N THR A 124 4.72 -18.91 1.60
CA THR A 124 3.99 -18.05 0.65
C THR A 124 3.17 -16.94 1.35
N SER A 125 2.89 -17.08 2.64
CA SER A 125 2.21 -16.07 3.47
C SER A 125 3.12 -15.37 4.49
N ASN A 126 4.42 -15.65 4.49
CA ASN A 126 5.40 -15.04 5.38
C ASN A 126 6.75 -14.89 4.70
N VAL A 127 7.27 -13.66 4.54
CA VAL A 127 8.66 -13.48 4.08
C VAL A 127 9.65 -14.03 5.12
N GLY A 128 9.30 -13.88 6.41
CA GLY A 128 10.10 -14.35 7.53
C GLY A 128 11.57 -13.95 7.45
N THR A 129 12.46 -14.90 7.76
CA THR A 129 13.92 -14.69 7.75
C THR A 129 14.54 -14.56 6.36
N ASP A 130 13.74 -14.57 5.28
CA ASP A 130 14.22 -14.26 3.93
C ASP A 130 14.23 -12.75 3.63
N GLU A 131 13.69 -11.92 4.52
CA GLU A 131 13.90 -10.48 4.45
C GLU A 131 15.39 -10.14 4.65
N THR A 132 15.87 -9.13 3.90
CA THR A 132 17.20 -8.54 4.11
C THR A 132 17.39 -8.04 5.54
N SER A 133 18.62 -8.15 6.03
CA SER A 133 19.07 -7.53 7.28
C SER A 133 20.48 -6.97 7.09
N GLY A 134 20.88 -6.01 7.95
CA GLY A 134 22.19 -5.38 7.92
C GLY A 134 22.14 -3.91 8.34
N THR A 135 23.30 -3.26 8.41
CA THR A 135 23.38 -1.84 8.77
C THR A 135 22.64 -0.99 7.74
N GLY A 136 21.90 0.03 8.19
CA GLY A 136 21.12 0.90 7.32
C GLY A 136 19.81 0.29 6.79
N TYR A 137 19.44 -0.92 7.23
CA TYR A 137 18.16 -1.56 6.90
C TYR A 137 17.35 -1.85 8.17
N THR A 138 16.07 -1.48 8.16
CA THR A 138 15.10 -1.84 9.20
C THR A 138 14.10 -2.85 8.65
N SER A 139 13.84 -3.92 9.41
CA SER A 139 12.86 -4.94 9.04
C SER A 139 11.46 -4.34 8.80
N GLY A 140 10.76 -4.89 7.82
CA GLY A 140 9.57 -4.31 7.21
C GLY A 140 9.86 -3.22 6.17
N GLY A 141 11.13 -2.93 5.89
CA GLY A 141 11.54 -1.98 4.85
C GLY A 141 11.02 -0.55 5.02
N VAL A 142 10.93 0.18 3.91
CA VAL A 142 10.58 1.62 3.90
C VAL A 142 9.15 1.85 3.44
N THR A 143 8.53 2.91 3.96
CA THR A 143 7.21 3.38 3.51
C THR A 143 7.33 4.03 2.13
N LEU A 144 6.40 3.69 1.24
CA LEU A 144 6.23 4.32 -0.06
C LEU A 144 5.25 5.48 0.08
N ALA A 145 5.49 6.57 -0.65
CA ALA A 145 4.48 7.60 -0.80
C ALA A 145 3.48 7.19 -1.90
N ASN A 146 2.20 7.26 -1.57
CA ASN A 146 1.13 6.94 -2.50
C ASN A 146 1.08 7.97 -3.63
N VAL A 147 0.77 7.48 -4.82
CA VAL A 147 0.49 8.32 -5.98
C VAL A 147 -0.90 7.97 -6.48
N ASN A 148 -1.73 8.99 -6.69
CA ASN A 148 -3.04 8.81 -7.29
C ASN A 148 -2.87 8.19 -8.69
N PRO A 149 -3.51 7.04 -8.99
CA PRO A 149 -3.55 6.52 -10.35
C PRO A 149 -4.11 7.59 -11.29
N SER A 150 -3.52 7.73 -12.46
CA SER A 150 -3.87 8.77 -13.43
C SER A 150 -3.93 8.20 -14.84
N ASN A 151 -4.57 8.91 -15.76
CA ASN A 151 -4.59 8.58 -17.19
C ASN A 151 -4.12 9.79 -18.01
N PRO A 152 -2.82 10.13 -17.93
CA PRO A 152 -2.31 11.37 -18.52
C PRO A 152 -2.36 11.35 -20.06
N SER A 153 -2.37 10.17 -20.70
CA SER A 153 -2.47 10.03 -22.15
C SER A 153 -3.91 9.96 -22.66
N GLY A 154 -4.89 9.85 -21.77
CA GLY A 154 -6.29 9.55 -22.11
C GLY A 154 -6.54 8.10 -22.52
N ALA A 155 -5.50 7.31 -22.82
CA ALA A 155 -5.62 5.93 -23.30
C ALA A 155 -5.08 4.86 -22.33
N VAL A 156 -4.15 5.22 -21.44
CA VAL A 156 -3.49 4.26 -20.56
C VAL A 156 -3.56 4.77 -19.13
N ALA A 157 -4.31 4.05 -18.29
CA ALA A 157 -4.29 4.31 -16.85
C ALA A 157 -3.01 3.75 -16.25
N ILE A 158 -2.34 4.56 -15.43
CA ILE A 158 -1.01 4.27 -14.88
C ILE A 158 -0.97 4.48 -13.37
N THR A 159 -0.05 3.78 -12.73
CA THR A 159 0.46 4.14 -11.41
C THR A 159 1.94 3.77 -11.31
N THR A 160 2.71 4.55 -10.56
CA THR A 160 4.05 4.24 -10.05
C THR A 160 4.19 4.99 -8.72
N PHE A 161 4.70 4.34 -7.68
CA PHE A 161 5.05 5.02 -6.43
C PHE A 161 6.19 6.01 -6.62
N ALA A 162 6.17 7.10 -5.86
CA ALA A 162 7.24 8.08 -5.81
C ALA A 162 7.41 8.58 -4.37
N ALA A 163 8.60 8.94 -3.91
CA ALA A 163 9.90 8.85 -4.60
C ALA A 163 10.49 7.43 -4.57
N ASN A 164 11.63 7.25 -5.24
CA ASN A 164 12.39 6.00 -5.25
C ASN A 164 12.83 5.57 -3.84
N PRO A 165 12.51 4.33 -3.42
CA PRO A 165 12.93 3.79 -2.12
C PRO A 165 14.45 3.81 -1.96
N THR A 166 14.91 4.35 -0.83
CA THR A 166 16.33 4.59 -0.58
C THR A 166 16.73 4.21 0.85
N TRP A 167 17.87 3.53 0.99
CA TRP A 167 18.49 3.15 2.25
C TRP A 167 19.90 3.72 2.32
N THR A 168 20.17 4.58 3.30
CA THR A 168 21.46 5.25 3.51
C THR A 168 22.26 4.58 4.63
N GLY A 169 23.60 4.67 4.58
CA GLY A 169 24.46 3.97 5.54
C GLY A 169 24.33 2.45 5.43
N ALA A 170 23.97 1.97 4.24
CA ALA A 170 23.59 0.61 3.95
C ALA A 170 24.80 -0.30 3.80
N SER A 171 24.79 -1.43 4.50
CA SER A 171 25.75 -2.53 4.38
C SER A 171 25.00 -3.87 4.41
N PHE A 172 24.57 -4.33 3.23
CA PHE A 172 23.79 -5.57 3.05
C PHE A 172 23.75 -5.98 1.57
N SER A 173 23.18 -7.16 1.31
CA SER A 173 22.88 -7.65 -0.03
C SER A 173 21.39 -7.96 -0.19
N ALA A 174 20.83 -7.65 -1.36
CA ALA A 174 19.45 -7.95 -1.72
C ALA A 174 19.34 -8.42 -3.19
N SER A 175 18.43 -9.34 -3.48
CA SER A 175 18.20 -9.84 -4.85
C SER A 175 16.83 -9.48 -5.40
N ALA A 176 15.87 -9.16 -4.54
CA ALA A 176 14.52 -8.79 -4.92
C ALA A 176 13.94 -7.78 -3.92
N ALA A 177 12.80 -7.20 -4.30
CA ALA A 177 11.97 -6.38 -3.44
C ALA A 177 10.50 -6.80 -3.52
N ILE A 178 9.76 -6.55 -2.45
CA ILE A 178 8.32 -6.79 -2.40
C ILE A 178 7.63 -5.51 -2.00
N ILE A 179 6.72 -5.03 -2.84
CA ILE A 179 5.77 -3.98 -2.45
C ILE A 179 4.57 -4.67 -1.82
N TYR A 180 4.16 -4.20 -0.65
CA TYR A 180 3.04 -4.74 0.10
C TYR A 180 2.26 -3.64 0.80
N ASN A 181 1.02 -3.96 1.16
CA ASN A 181 0.11 -3.05 1.83
C ASN A 181 -0.01 -3.43 3.30
N THR A 182 0.30 -2.49 4.19
CA THR A 182 0.23 -2.70 5.65
C THR A 182 -1.15 -2.45 6.22
N SER A 183 -2.04 -1.78 5.49
CA SER A 183 -3.36 -1.40 5.98
C SER A 183 -4.30 -2.60 6.05
N VAL A 184 -4.97 -2.71 7.19
CA VAL A 184 -6.06 -3.66 7.39
C VAL A 184 -7.28 -3.12 6.65
N ARG A 185 -7.77 -3.87 5.67
CA ARG A 185 -8.95 -3.47 4.89
C ARG A 185 -10.02 -4.54 4.94
N LEU A 186 -11.27 -4.10 5.02
CA LEU A 186 -12.45 -4.95 5.28
C LEU A 186 -13.18 -5.43 4.01
N GLY A 187 -12.56 -5.32 2.83
CA GLY A 187 -13.18 -5.70 1.56
C GLY A 187 -12.86 -7.10 1.04
N GLY A 188 -11.99 -7.85 1.70
CA GLY A 188 -11.66 -9.24 1.35
C GLY A 188 -12.34 -10.26 2.27
N ALA A 189 -12.27 -11.55 1.93
CA ALA A 189 -12.88 -12.65 2.70
C ALA A 189 -12.47 -12.69 4.19
N SER A 190 -11.35 -12.05 4.55
CA SER A 190 -10.94 -11.72 5.92
C SER A 190 -10.08 -10.44 5.94
N PRO A 191 -10.22 -9.54 6.94
CA PRO A 191 -9.39 -8.35 7.07
C PRO A 191 -7.95 -8.77 7.37
N GLN A 192 -7.01 -8.38 6.52
CA GLN A 192 -5.61 -8.75 6.67
C GLN A 192 -4.72 -7.52 6.52
N SER A 193 -3.58 -7.49 7.16
CA SER A 193 -2.46 -6.60 6.81
C SER A 193 -1.41 -7.41 6.06
N GLY A 194 -0.45 -6.74 5.43
CA GLY A 194 0.70 -7.42 4.82
C GLY A 194 0.43 -8.03 3.44
N ARG A 195 -0.68 -7.68 2.78
CA ARG A 195 -1.00 -8.19 1.45
C ARG A 195 0.08 -7.78 0.46
N VAL A 196 0.65 -8.75 -0.26
CA VAL A 196 1.62 -8.47 -1.32
C VAL A 196 0.91 -7.79 -2.48
N VAL A 197 1.50 -6.73 -3.03
CA VAL A 197 1.01 -6.01 -4.20
C VAL A 197 1.77 -6.46 -5.44
N SER A 198 3.10 -6.54 -5.34
CA SER A 198 3.99 -6.90 -6.44
C SER A 198 5.34 -7.39 -5.92
N VAL A 199 5.96 -8.30 -6.67
CA VAL A 199 7.35 -8.72 -6.48
C VAL A 199 8.21 -8.12 -7.59
N HIS A 200 9.42 -7.71 -7.24
CA HIS A 200 10.38 -7.06 -8.12
C HIS A 200 11.70 -7.82 -8.05
N ASP A 201 12.18 -8.29 -9.20
CA ASP A 201 13.49 -8.92 -9.31
C ASP A 201 14.53 -7.89 -9.78
N PHE A 202 15.72 -7.93 -9.18
CA PHE A 202 16.86 -7.10 -9.59
C PHE A 202 17.72 -7.77 -10.67
N GLY A 203 17.39 -9.00 -11.09
CA GLY A 203 18.14 -9.77 -12.08
C GLY A 203 19.47 -10.32 -11.55
N GLY A 204 19.70 -10.22 -10.23
CA GLY A 204 20.92 -10.63 -9.56
C GLY A 204 21.12 -9.96 -8.21
N VAL A 205 22.07 -10.48 -7.42
CA VAL A 205 22.37 -9.95 -6.09
C VAL A 205 23.02 -8.57 -6.20
N GLN A 206 22.40 -7.60 -5.54
CA GLN A 206 22.88 -6.24 -5.38
C GLN A 206 23.51 -6.11 -4.00
N THR A 207 24.79 -5.72 -3.93
CA THR A 207 25.52 -5.54 -2.66
C THR A 207 25.91 -4.08 -2.47
N VAL A 208 25.60 -3.55 -1.31
CA VAL A 208 26.01 -2.21 -0.87
C VAL A 208 26.87 -2.34 0.38
N ALA A 209 27.96 -1.57 0.45
CA ALA A 209 28.86 -1.54 1.60
C ALA A 209 29.09 -0.08 2.02
N SER A 210 28.65 0.28 3.21
CA SER A 210 28.73 1.63 3.80
C SER A 210 28.26 2.72 2.84
N GLY A 211 27.20 2.45 2.08
CA GLY A 211 26.77 3.28 0.97
C GLY A 211 25.29 3.64 1.01
N THR A 212 24.75 3.97 -0.16
CA THR A 212 23.32 4.16 -0.36
C THR A 212 22.82 3.19 -1.42
N LEU A 213 21.75 2.45 -1.12
CA LEU A 213 20.98 1.69 -2.10
C LEU A 213 19.73 2.47 -2.45
N THR A 214 19.50 2.70 -3.76
CA THR A 214 18.25 3.25 -4.27
C THR A 214 17.66 2.28 -5.28
N VAL A 215 16.40 1.89 -5.06
CA VAL A 215 15.61 1.14 -6.05
C VAL A 215 14.96 2.15 -6.97
N VAL A 216 15.37 2.17 -8.23
CA VAL A 216 14.80 3.02 -9.27
C VAL A 216 13.51 2.38 -9.75
N LEU A 217 12.38 3.02 -9.42
CA LEU A 217 11.08 2.63 -9.94
C LEU A 217 10.89 3.18 -11.36
N PRO A 218 10.16 2.46 -12.23
CA PRO A 218 9.91 2.92 -13.59
C PRO A 218 9.17 4.26 -13.67
N THR A 219 9.49 5.10 -14.65
CA THR A 219 8.84 6.40 -14.85
C THR A 219 7.32 6.25 -15.00
N ALA A 220 6.56 7.11 -14.33
CA ALA A 220 5.09 7.11 -14.37
C ALA A 220 4.57 7.69 -15.70
N ASP A 221 4.69 6.93 -16.78
CA ASP A 221 4.13 7.26 -18.09
C ASP A 221 3.48 6.05 -18.77
N ALA A 222 2.78 6.29 -19.89
CA ALA A 222 2.03 5.26 -20.62
C ALA A 222 2.90 4.12 -21.18
N SER A 223 4.23 4.29 -21.23
CA SER A 223 5.17 3.30 -21.75
C SER A 223 5.93 2.57 -20.63
N ASN A 224 6.07 3.19 -19.47
CA ASN A 224 7.04 2.75 -18.47
C ASN A 224 6.44 2.48 -17.08
N ALA A 225 5.23 2.95 -16.76
CA ALA A 225 4.72 2.89 -15.39
C ALA A 225 4.70 1.47 -14.78
N ILE A 226 4.80 1.41 -13.44
CA ILE A 226 4.90 0.14 -12.70
C ILE A 226 3.69 -0.76 -13.00
N LEU A 227 2.49 -0.16 -13.08
CA LEU A 227 1.29 -0.78 -13.60
C LEU A 227 0.72 0.07 -14.73
N ARG A 228 0.27 -0.59 -15.80
CA ARG A 228 -0.43 0.02 -16.92
C ARG A 228 -1.68 -0.79 -17.25
N LEU A 229 -2.79 -0.09 -17.50
CA LEU A 229 -4.04 -0.65 -18.02
C LEU A 229 -4.34 0.08 -19.33
N SER A 230 -4.35 -0.67 -20.43
CA SER A 230 -4.52 -0.21 -21.82
C SER A 230 -5.62 -0.97 -22.53
#